data_AF-A0A392VTX2-F1
#
_entry.id   AF-A0A392VTX2-F1
#
_cell.length_a   1.000
_cell.length_b   1.000
_cell.length_c   1.000
_cell.angle_alpha   90.00
_cell.angle_beta   90.00
_cell.angle_gamma   90.00
#
_symmetry.space_group_name_H-M   'P 1'
#
loop_
_entity.id
_entity.type
_entity.pdbx_description
1 polymer ?
#
loop_
_entity_poly.entity_id
_entity_poly.type
_entity_poly.pdbx_seq_one_letter_code
_entity_poly.pdbx_strand_id
1 'polypeptide(L)' 'NVQNPPPPPPPRRTLGDYGQMNDGEIANLGFQPANPVAFDIKNTVLSALKEDQYSGFESQCPNLHLSHF' A
#
# COMPACT_ATOMS: atom_id res chain seq x y z
N ASN A 1 15.79 13.30 -41.91
CA ASN A 1 15.23 12.31 -40.97
C ASN A 1 14.66 13.07 -39.78
N VAL A 2 13.38 13.49 -39.82
CA VAL A 2 12.76 14.24 -38.72
C VAL A 2 12.22 13.22 -37.74
N GLN A 3 12.96 12.98 -36.66
CA GLN A 3 12.53 12.07 -35.61
C GLN A 3 11.43 12.77 -34.80
N ASN A 4 10.18 12.34 -34.99
CA ASN A 4 9.07 12.86 -34.21
C ASN A 4 9.32 12.59 -32.71
N PRO A 5 9.03 13.56 -31.84
CA PRO A 5 9.16 13.36 -30.40
C PRO A 5 8.25 12.21 -29.96
N PRO A 6 8.64 11.44 -28.93
CA PRO A 6 7.80 10.39 -28.39
C PRO A 6 6.48 10.99 -27.89
N PRO A 7 5.36 10.27 -28.02
CA PRO A 7 4.07 10.73 -27.52
C PRO A 7 4.12 10.94 -25.99
N PRO A 8 3.32 11.88 -25.46
CA PRO A 8 3.26 12.12 -24.04
C PRO A 8 2.76 10.87 -23.31
N PRO A 9 3.22 10.64 -22.06
CA PRO A 9 2.73 9.54 -21.25
C PRO A 9 1.22 9.67 -21.00
N PRO A 10 0.50 8.54 -20.91
CA PRO A 10 -0.93 8.56 -20.64
C PRO A 10 -1.23 9.23 -19.28
N PRO A 11 -2.41 9.88 -19.12
CA PRO A 11 -2.83 10.46 -17.85
C PRO A 11 -2.74 9.45 -16.71
N ARG A 12 -2.16 9.87 -15.58
CA ARG A 12 -2.11 9.04 -14.38
C ARG A 12 -3.50 8.98 -13.75
N ARG A 13 -3.91 7.78 -13.36
CA ARG A 13 -5.10 7.59 -12.51
C ARG A 13 -4.85 8.21 -11.15
N THR A 14 -5.88 8.79 -10.58
CA THR A 14 -5.93 9.38 -9.25
C THR A 14 -6.75 8.47 -8.31
N LEU A 15 -6.69 8.73 -7.00
CA LEU A 15 -7.55 8.02 -6.04
C LEU A 15 -9.04 8.25 -6.33
N GLY A 16 -9.42 9.39 -6.91
CA GLY A 16 -10.79 9.70 -7.31
C GLY A 16 -11.30 8.91 -8.52
N ASP A 17 -10.41 8.22 -9.23
CA ASP A 17 -10.77 7.33 -10.33
C ASP A 17 -11.08 5.90 -9.85
N TYR A 18 -10.80 5.59 -8.58
CA TYR A 18 -11.09 4.29 -7.99
C TYR A 18 -12.61 4.11 -7.80
N GLY A 19 -13.13 2.97 -8.24
CA GLY A 19 -14.56 2.63 -8.10
C GLY A 19 -15.50 3.33 -9.08
N GLN A 20 -14.99 4.05 -10.09
CA GLN A 20 -15.85 4.54 -11.17
C GLN A 20 -16.46 3.36 -11.94
N MET A 21 -17.79 3.34 -11.99
CA MET A 21 -18.58 2.22 -12.52
C MET A 21 -18.55 2.12 -14.05
N ASN A 22 -18.02 3.16 -14.72
CA ASN A 22 -18.07 3.34 -16.16
C ASN A 22 -17.07 2.43 -16.89
N ASP A 23 -16.05 1.93 -16.20
CA ASP A 23 -15.00 1.07 -16.75
C ASP A 23 -14.64 -0.05 -15.74
N GLY A 24 -15.43 -1.13 -15.75
CA GLY A 24 -15.20 -2.30 -14.88
C GLY A 24 -13.83 -2.97 -15.09
N GLU A 25 -13.23 -2.77 -16.27
CA GLU A 25 -11.85 -3.18 -16.57
C GLU A 25 -10.80 -2.31 -15.85
N ILE A 26 -11.13 -1.04 -15.58
CA ILE A 26 -10.22 -0.04 -15.02
C ILE A 26 -10.32 0.05 -13.49
N ALA A 27 -11.50 -0.22 -12.92
CA ALA A 27 -11.73 -0.17 -11.47
C ALA A 27 -10.77 -1.08 -10.67
N ASN A 28 -10.28 -2.17 -11.28
CA ASN A 28 -9.39 -3.14 -10.65
C ASN A 28 -7.89 -2.89 -10.92
N LEU A 29 -7.53 -1.92 -11.75
CA LEU A 29 -6.12 -1.68 -12.12
C LEU A 29 -5.32 -0.93 -11.06
N GLY A 30 -5.98 -0.51 -9.97
CA GLY A 30 -5.36 0.16 -8.85
C GLY A 30 -4.80 1.55 -9.18
N PHE A 31 -4.44 2.26 -8.12
CA PHE A 31 -3.76 3.55 -8.20
C PHE A 31 -2.25 3.35 -8.05
N GLN A 32 -1.46 3.94 -8.95
CA GLN A 32 0.00 4.01 -8.85
C GLN A 32 0.42 5.46 -8.57
N PRO A 33 0.90 5.79 -7.36
CA PRO A 33 1.29 7.14 -6.99
C PRO A 33 2.35 7.74 -7.92
N ALA A 34 2.33 9.06 -8.08
CA ALA A 34 3.38 9.82 -8.79
C ALA A 34 4.78 9.59 -8.20
N ASN A 35 4.83 9.45 -6.88
CA ASN A 35 6.01 9.15 -6.11
C ASN A 35 5.78 7.84 -5.33
N PRO A 36 6.09 6.67 -5.92
CA PRO A 36 5.97 5.42 -5.20
C PRO A 36 7.02 5.40 -4.09
N VAL A 37 6.59 5.64 -2.85
CA VAL A 37 7.40 5.35 -1.67
C VAL A 37 7.25 3.86 -1.40
N ALA A 38 8.34 3.12 -1.57
CA ALA A 38 8.38 1.72 -1.15
C ALA A 38 8.41 1.68 0.38
N PHE A 39 7.28 1.34 0.98
CA PHE A 39 7.25 0.99 2.39
C PHE A 39 7.66 -0.47 2.52
N ASP A 40 8.66 -0.74 3.37
CA ASP A 40 9.00 -2.10 3.74
C ASP A 40 8.01 -2.62 4.81
N ILE A 41 6.73 -2.71 4.42
CA ILE A 41 5.63 -3.06 5.32
C ILE A 41 5.92 -4.42 5.99
N LYS A 42 6.50 -5.36 5.23
CA LYS A 42 6.80 -6.70 5.74
C LYS A 42 7.79 -6.65 6.89
N ASN A 43 8.93 -5.99 6.72
CA ASN A 43 9.95 -5.97 7.76
C ASN A 43 9.56 -5.04 8.92
N THR A 44 8.82 -3.97 8.67
CA THR A 44 8.31 -3.10 9.73
C THR A 44 7.33 -3.85 10.64
N VAL A 45 6.34 -4.52 10.08
CA VAL A 45 5.36 -5.31 10.85
C VAL A 45 6.06 -6.46 11.56
N LEU A 46 6.96 -7.18 10.89
CA LEU A 46 7.69 -8.30 11.49
C LEU A 46 8.59 -7.86 12.66
N SER A 47 9.28 -6.72 12.53
CA SER A 47 10.15 -6.19 13.59
C SER A 47 9.35 -5.78 14.82
N ALA A 48 8.26 -5.04 14.62
CA ALA A 48 7.40 -4.63 15.73
C ALA A 48 6.72 -5.83 16.42
N LEU A 49 6.34 -6.87 15.67
CA LEU A 49 5.81 -8.10 16.26
C LEU A 49 6.86 -8.85 17.08
N LYS A 50 8.14 -8.76 16.67
CA LYS A 50 9.26 -9.38 17.38
C LYS A 50 9.65 -8.62 18.64
N GLU A 51 9.49 -7.30 18.66
CA GLU A 51 9.83 -6.45 19.80
C GLU A 51 8.83 -6.59 20.96
N ASP A 52 7.55 -6.78 20.67
CA ASP A 52 6.50 -6.78 21.69
C ASP A 52 5.78 -8.15 21.83
N GLN A 53 6.51 -9.26 21.78
CA GLN A 53 5.88 -10.59 21.76
C GLN A 53 4.97 -10.88 22.95
N TYR A 54 3.83 -11.52 22.67
CA TYR A 54 2.96 -12.04 23.71
C TYR A 54 3.69 -13.06 24.60
N SER A 55 3.78 -12.77 25.90
CA SER A 55 4.58 -13.56 26.85
C SER A 55 3.93 -14.90 27.24
N GLY A 56 2.64 -15.10 26.93
CA GLY A 56 1.90 -16.29 27.33
C GLY A 56 1.52 -16.34 28.81
N PHE A 57 1.81 -15.29 29.59
CA PHE A 57 1.50 -15.26 31.01
C PHE A 57 0.00 -15.00 31.25
N GLU A 58 -0.64 -15.80 32.11
CA GLU A 58 -2.10 -15.73 32.36
C GLU A 58 -2.58 -14.39 32.92
N SER A 59 -1.69 -13.59 33.52
CA SER A 59 -2.05 -12.25 34.01
C SER A 59 -1.97 -11.14 32.95
N GLN A 60 -1.54 -11.44 31.72
CA GLN A 60 -1.43 -10.46 30.64
C GLN A 60 -2.67 -10.54 29.73
N CYS A 61 -3.29 -9.40 29.42
CA CYS A 61 -4.34 -9.36 28.42
C CYS A 61 -3.78 -9.82 27.06
N PRO A 62 -4.42 -10.79 26.38
CA PRO A 62 -3.84 -11.45 25.20
C PRO A 62 -3.62 -10.51 24.01
N ASN A 63 -4.35 -9.39 23.95
CA ASN A 63 -4.24 -8.41 22.87
C ASN A 63 -3.46 -7.14 23.25
N LEU A 64 -2.87 -7.05 24.46
CA LEU A 64 -2.18 -5.84 24.89
C LEU A 64 -0.99 -5.49 23.96
N HIS A 65 -0.24 -6.51 23.55
CA HIS A 65 0.82 -6.45 22.54
C HIS A 65 0.39 -5.83 21.20
N LEU A 66 -0.90 -5.96 20.83
CA LEU A 66 -1.41 -5.48 19.54
C LEU A 66 -1.79 -3.99 19.56
N SER A 67 -1.77 -3.33 20.72
CA SER A 67 -2.21 -1.93 20.87
C SER A 67 -1.26 -0.89 20.28
N HIS A 68 -0.04 -1.29 19.93
CA HIS A 68 1.02 -0.41 19.41
C HIS A 68 1.02 -0.27 17.87
N PHE A 69 0.13 -0.99 17.18
CA PHE A 69 -0.03 -0.97 15.72
C PHE A 69 -1.25 -0.16 15.30
#